data_AF-A0A7V2NUI7-F1
#
_entry.id   AF-A0A7V2NUI7-F1
#
_cell.length_a   1.000
_cell.length_b   1.000
_cell.length_c   1.000
_cell.angle_alpha   90.00
_cell.angle_beta   90.00
_cell.angle_gamma   90.00
#
_symmetry.space_group_name_H-M   'P 1'
#
loop_
_entity.id
_entity.type
_entity.pdbx_description
1 polymer ?
#
loop_
_entity_poly.entity_id
_entity_poly.type
_entity_poly.pdbx_seq_one_letter_code
_entity_poly.pdbx_strand_id
1 'polypeptide(L)'
;MLKCKVWEVNLTIVREFFELHKFLVSSLRKEKGRRKSVFDLWVINTSPIKTTPNFFLDGYSVQGIRYGLVKVLGWHGEVFTPSLIRRVEDLGNLGELGEAEREAIKRKKDFSRILVLSRLPTSSKLREEVKRILKKQGIDHVLTFDYILWA
;
A
#
# COMPACT_ATOMS: atom_id res chain seq x y z
N MET A 1 -16.38 -13.47 12.22
CA MET A 1 -17.15 -12.25 11.86
C MET A 1 -16.42 -10.94 12.19
N LEU A 2 -15.69 -10.83 13.32
CA LEU A 2 -14.96 -9.60 13.69
C LEU A 2 -13.78 -9.22 12.77
N LYS A 3 -13.03 -10.21 12.24
CA LYS A 3 -11.87 -9.94 11.36
C LYS A 3 -12.24 -9.22 10.06
N CYS A 4 -13.42 -9.47 9.48
CA CYS A 4 -13.85 -8.82 8.25
C CYS A 4 -14.18 -7.33 8.46
N LYS A 5 -14.90 -7.00 9.54
CA LYS A 5 -15.26 -5.61 9.87
C LYS A 5 -14.06 -4.71 10.16
N VAL A 6 -13.05 -5.21 10.89
CA VAL A 6 -11.83 -4.44 11.18
C VAL A 6 -11.04 -4.15 9.90
N TRP A 7 -11.05 -5.11 8.97
CA TRP A 7 -10.36 -4.95 7.69
C TRP A 7 -11.07 -3.94 6.77
N GLU A 8 -12.41 -3.87 6.81
CA GLU A 8 -13.19 -2.81 6.14
C GLU A 8 -12.86 -1.42 6.66
N VAL A 9 -12.76 -1.23 7.98
CA VAL A 9 -12.41 0.08 8.57
C VAL A 9 -11.02 0.53 8.13
N ASN A 10 -10.03 -0.38 8.16
CA ASN A 10 -8.67 -0.09 7.72
C ASN A 10 -8.62 0.37 6.26
N LEU A 11 -9.37 -0.30 5.37
CA LEU A 11 -9.46 0.08 3.97
C LEU A 11 -10.13 1.45 3.77
N THR A 12 -11.19 1.73 4.53
CA THR A 12 -11.87 3.04 4.49
C THR A 12 -10.93 4.17 4.89
N ILE A 13 -10.19 4.02 5.99
CA ILE A 13 -9.22 5.03 6.44
C ILE A 13 -8.15 5.29 5.37
N VAL A 14 -7.58 4.23 4.79
CA VAL A 14 -6.57 4.35 3.73
C VAL A 14 -7.16 5.03 2.48
N ARG A 15 -8.39 4.68 2.09
CA ARG A 15 -9.10 5.34 0.99
C ARG A 15 -9.24 6.84 1.25
N GLU A 16 -9.77 7.23 2.41
CA GLU A 16 -9.99 8.63 2.77
C GLU A 16 -8.69 9.42 2.74
N PHE A 17 -7.60 8.85 3.25
CA PHE A 17 -6.27 9.45 3.17
C PHE A 17 -5.89 9.80 1.72
N PHE A 18 -6.00 8.85 0.80
CA PHE A 18 -5.66 9.09 -0.61
C PHE A 18 -6.60 10.12 -1.25
N GLU A 19 -7.90 10.07 -0.96
CA GLU A 19 -8.88 11.03 -1.50
C GLU A 19 -8.61 12.47 -1.01
N LEU A 20 -8.26 12.65 0.26
CA LEU A 20 -7.83 13.94 0.81
C LEU A 20 -6.57 14.49 0.10
N HIS A 21 -5.68 13.60 -0.34
CA HIS A 21 -4.47 13.92 -1.10
C HIS A 21 -4.69 14.00 -2.63
N LYS A 22 -5.94 14.22 -3.09
CA LYS A 22 -6.32 14.40 -4.52
C LYS A 22 -6.18 13.16 -5.40
N PHE A 23 -6.23 11.97 -4.81
CA PHE A 23 -6.33 10.72 -5.56
C PHE A 23 -7.79 10.33 -5.81
N LEU A 24 -8.06 9.80 -7.00
CA LEU A 24 -9.24 8.99 -7.26
C LEU A 24 -8.94 7.55 -6.83
N VAL A 25 -9.84 6.94 -6.04
CA VAL A 25 -9.61 5.62 -5.43
C VAL A 25 -10.68 4.62 -5.85
N SER A 26 -10.26 3.48 -6.39
CA SER A 26 -11.13 2.37 -6.80
C SER A 26 -10.77 1.10 -6.04
N SER A 27 -11.77 0.38 -5.51
CA SER A 27 -11.52 -0.92 -4.88
C SER A 27 -11.29 -1.98 -5.96
N LEU A 28 -10.26 -2.81 -5.76
CA LEU A 28 -9.97 -3.95 -6.62
C LEU A 28 -10.60 -5.25 -6.12
N ARG A 29 -10.97 -5.29 -4.83
CA ARG A 29 -11.62 -6.44 -4.21
C ARG A 29 -13.14 -6.22 -4.23
N LYS A 30 -13.87 -6.91 -5.11
CA LYS A 30 -15.35 -6.93 -5.09
C LYS A 30 -15.87 -8.10 -4.25
N GLU A 31 -16.91 -7.84 -3.46
CA GLU A 31 -17.51 -8.77 -2.47
C GLU A 31 -18.17 -10.03 -3.04
N LYS A 32 -18.43 -10.12 -4.35
CA LYS A 32 -19.06 -11.30 -4.96
C LYS A 32 -18.52 -11.54 -6.36
N GLY A 33 -17.63 -12.52 -6.51
CA GLY A 33 -17.19 -13.02 -7.82
C GLY A 33 -15.70 -12.85 -8.12
N ARG A 34 -14.92 -13.82 -7.66
CA ARG A 34 -13.75 -14.46 -8.31
C ARG A 34 -12.58 -13.66 -8.90
N ARG A 35 -12.48 -12.34 -8.79
CA ARG A 35 -11.20 -11.69 -9.13
C ARG A 35 -10.26 -11.73 -7.94
N LYS A 36 -9.31 -12.65 -7.96
CA LYS A 36 -8.17 -12.69 -7.04
C LYS A 36 -7.32 -11.46 -7.31
N SER A 37 -7.58 -10.39 -6.55
CA SER A 37 -6.70 -9.23 -6.48
C SER A 37 -5.75 -9.44 -5.30
N VAL A 38 -4.45 -9.29 -5.55
CA VAL A 38 -3.45 -9.27 -4.49
C VAL A 38 -3.51 -7.91 -3.80
N PHE A 39 -3.75 -6.84 -4.57
CA PHE A 39 -3.92 -5.47 -4.05
C PHE A 39 -5.38 -5.16 -3.71
N ASP A 40 -5.58 -4.17 -2.85
CA ASP A 40 -6.90 -3.84 -2.32
C ASP A 40 -7.48 -2.60 -3.02
N LEU A 41 -6.63 -1.61 -3.34
CA LEU A 41 -7.04 -0.37 -4.01
C LEU A 41 -6.19 -0.07 -5.25
N TRP A 42 -6.80 0.60 -6.20
CA TRP A 42 -6.15 1.31 -7.30
C TRP A 42 -6.35 2.81 -7.09
N VAL A 43 -5.26 3.58 -7.12
CA VAL A 43 -5.26 5.01 -6.86
C VAL A 43 -4.67 5.79 -8.03
N ILE A 44 -5.29 6.92 -8.37
CA ILE A 44 -4.84 7.81 -9.45
C ILE A 44 -4.75 9.24 -8.90
N ASN A 45 -3.55 9.79 -8.82
CA ASN A 45 -3.37 11.19 -8.45
C ASN A 45 -3.77 12.09 -9.62
N THR A 46 -4.72 13.00 -9.37
CA THR A 46 -5.21 13.94 -10.38
C THR A 46 -4.31 15.18 -10.53
N SER A 47 -3.41 15.41 -9.58
CA SER A 47 -2.51 16.58 -9.53
C SER A 47 -1.14 16.20 -8.96
N PRO A 48 -0.37 15.33 -9.65
CA PRO A 48 0.95 14.94 -9.16
C PRO A 48 1.92 16.13 -9.17
N ILE A 49 2.71 16.26 -8.11
CA ILE A 49 3.80 17.24 -8.06
C ILE A 49 5.09 16.64 -8.61
N LYS A 50 5.99 17.48 -9.11
CA LYS A 50 7.32 17.04 -9.58
C LYS A 50 8.25 16.78 -8.39
N THR A 51 8.10 15.62 -7.75
CA THR A 51 8.99 15.13 -6.70
C THR A 51 9.27 13.64 -6.91
N THR A 52 10.42 13.17 -6.41
CA THR A 52 10.75 11.74 -6.40
C THR A 52 10.20 11.13 -5.11
N PRO A 53 9.25 10.19 -5.17
CA PRO A 53 8.68 9.63 -3.94
C PRO A 53 9.70 8.80 -3.15
N ASN A 54 9.70 8.98 -1.83
CA ASN A 54 10.54 8.23 -0.90
C ASN A 54 10.09 6.77 -0.82
N PHE A 55 10.99 5.86 -0.40
CA PHE A 55 10.58 4.48 -0.14
C PHE A 55 9.61 4.39 1.04
N PHE A 56 9.88 5.11 2.13
CA PHE A 56 8.91 5.33 3.20
C PHE A 56 8.24 6.67 2.93
N LEU A 57 6.95 6.65 2.62
CA LEU A 57 6.20 7.82 2.21
C LEU A 57 5.89 8.74 3.38
N ASP A 58 5.91 10.02 3.06
CA ASP A 58 5.38 11.14 3.81
C ASP A 58 4.36 11.88 2.91
N GLY A 59 3.74 12.93 3.42
CA GLY A 59 2.66 13.65 2.73
C GLY A 59 3.11 14.43 1.51
N TYR A 60 4.39 14.81 1.47
CA TYR A 60 4.95 15.48 0.31
C TYR A 60 5.31 14.47 -0.79
N SER A 61 5.98 13.38 -0.43
CA SER A 61 6.42 12.34 -1.36
C SER A 61 5.26 11.53 -1.94
N VAL A 62 4.17 11.30 -1.20
CA VAL A 62 2.98 10.63 -1.73
C VAL A 62 2.37 11.40 -2.91
N GLN A 63 2.43 12.74 -2.89
CA GLN A 63 1.91 13.58 -3.97
C GLN A 63 2.72 13.46 -5.28
N GLY A 64 3.93 12.89 -5.25
CA GLY A 64 4.71 12.59 -6.45
C GLY A 64 4.22 11.35 -7.21
N ILE A 65 3.40 10.51 -6.58
CA ILE A 65 2.89 9.28 -7.20
C ILE A 65 1.73 9.63 -8.12
N ARG A 66 1.80 9.25 -9.41
CA ARG A 66 0.70 9.42 -10.37
C ARG A 66 -0.31 8.28 -10.33
N TYR A 67 0.17 7.05 -10.29
CA TYR A 67 -0.65 5.84 -10.34
C TYR A 67 -0.14 4.85 -9.29
N GLY A 68 -1.03 4.19 -8.55
CA GLY A 68 -0.62 3.28 -7.49
C GLY A 68 -1.55 2.08 -7.27
N LEU A 69 -0.96 0.91 -7.05
CA LEU A 69 -1.65 -0.24 -6.48
C LEU A 69 -1.35 -0.30 -4.98
N VAL A 70 -2.39 -0.37 -4.15
CA VAL A 70 -2.25 -0.29 -2.70
C VAL A 70 -2.66 -1.61 -2.05
N LYS A 71 -1.75 -2.17 -1.24
CA LYS A 71 -2.01 -3.32 -0.36
C LYS A 71 -2.08 -2.84 1.09
N VAL A 72 -3.09 -3.25 1.82
CA VAL A 72 -3.31 -2.91 3.23
C VAL A 72 -3.19 -4.19 4.07
N LEU A 73 -2.15 -4.27 4.89
CA LEU A 73 -1.98 -5.38 5.84
C LEU A 73 -2.68 -5.14 7.19
N GLY A 74 -3.24 -3.94 7.40
CA GLY A 74 -4.14 -3.62 8.51
C GLY A 74 -3.45 -3.04 9.75
N TRP A 75 -4.26 -2.37 10.58
CA TRP A 75 -3.88 -1.83 11.90
C TRP A 75 -4.13 -2.90 12.97
N HIS A 76 -3.08 -3.61 13.40
CA HIS A 76 -3.15 -4.53 14.54
C HIS A 76 -2.20 -4.16 15.69
N GLY A 77 -1.64 -2.94 15.67
CA GLY A 77 -0.68 -2.46 16.67
C GLY A 77 0.72 -3.09 16.57
N GLU A 78 0.94 -4.00 15.62
CA GLU A 78 2.23 -4.68 15.43
C GLU A 78 3.30 -3.74 14.86
N VAL A 79 4.56 -4.00 15.18
CA VAL A 79 5.70 -3.36 14.54
C VAL A 79 6.23 -4.33 13.49
N PHE A 80 6.21 -3.92 12.21
CA PHE A 80 6.67 -4.77 11.10
C PHE A 80 8.20 -4.85 11.04
N THR A 81 8.75 -5.73 11.87
CA THR A 81 10.18 -6.06 11.90
C THR A 81 10.60 -6.92 10.70
N PRO A 82 11.90 -6.99 10.37
CA PRO A 82 12.39 -7.87 9.30
C PRO A 82 11.95 -9.34 9.46
N SER A 83 11.89 -9.85 10.68
CA SER A 83 11.46 -11.23 10.96
C SER A 83 9.97 -11.44 10.74
N LEU A 84 9.13 -10.47 11.12
CA LEU A 84 7.69 -10.53 10.87
C LEU A 84 7.40 -10.47 9.37
N ILE A 85 7.98 -9.50 8.64
CA ILE A 85 7.78 -9.34 7.19
C ILE A 85 8.10 -10.62 6.42
N ARG A 86 9.18 -11.32 6.79
CA ARG A 86 9.56 -12.60 6.14
C ARG A 86 8.53 -13.72 6.35
N ARG A 87 7.67 -13.62 7.36
CA ARG A 87 6.63 -14.61 7.69
C ARG A 87 5.27 -14.27 7.09
N VAL A 88 5.06 -13.04 6.60
CA VAL A 88 3.77 -12.64 6.02
C VAL A 88 3.67 -13.21 4.61
N GLU A 89 2.93 -14.30 4.46
CA GLU A 89 2.71 -14.99 3.17
C GLU A 89 2.12 -14.06 2.11
N ASP A 90 1.22 -13.14 2.51
CA ASP A 90 0.57 -12.16 1.63
C ASP A 90 1.56 -11.23 0.89
N LEU A 91 2.81 -11.11 1.37
CA LEU A 91 3.85 -10.30 0.72
C LEU A 91 4.61 -11.06 -0.38
N GLY A 92 4.52 -12.40 -0.41
CA GLY A 92 5.29 -13.23 -1.34
C GLY A 92 4.91 -13.05 -2.81
N ASN A 93 3.67 -12.64 -3.10
CA ASN A 93 3.11 -12.60 -4.46
C ASN A 93 2.91 -11.18 -5.02
N LEU A 94 3.36 -10.13 -4.33
CA LEU A 94 3.09 -8.73 -4.73
C LEU A 94 3.83 -8.28 -6.01
N GLY A 95 4.82 -9.06 -6.45
CA GLY A 95 5.48 -8.84 -7.75
C GLY A 95 4.57 -9.15 -8.95
N GLU A 96 3.61 -10.07 -8.79
CA GLU A 96 2.76 -10.55 -9.87
C GLU A 96 1.42 -9.80 -9.90
N LEU A 97 1.00 -9.36 -11.09
CA LEU A 97 -0.31 -8.71 -11.29
C LEU A 97 -1.38 -9.74 -11.62
N GLY A 98 -2.45 -9.75 -10.81
CA GLY A 98 -3.69 -10.45 -11.11
C GLY A 98 -4.52 -9.78 -12.20
N GLU A 99 -5.67 -10.38 -12.51
CA GLU A 99 -6.59 -9.88 -13.55
C GLU A 99 -7.15 -8.49 -13.20
N ALA A 100 -7.55 -8.30 -11.95
CA ALA A 100 -8.12 -7.03 -11.47
C ALA A 100 -7.12 -5.88 -11.60
N GLU A 101 -5.86 -6.11 -11.23
CA GLU A 101 -4.79 -5.14 -11.38
C GLU A 101 -4.54 -4.79 -12.84
N ARG A 102 -4.45 -5.81 -13.71
CA ARG A 102 -4.22 -5.61 -15.15
C ARG A 102 -5.35 -4.81 -15.81
N GLU A 103 -6.59 -5.08 -15.43
CA GLU A 103 -7.76 -4.34 -15.90
C GLU A 103 -7.75 -2.90 -15.41
N ALA A 104 -7.50 -2.67 -14.12
CA ALA A 104 -7.49 -1.33 -13.53
C ALA A 104 -6.38 -0.45 -14.12
N ILE A 105 -5.19 -1.03 -14.34
CA ILE A 105 -4.04 -0.34 -14.91
C ILE A 105 -4.25 -0.02 -16.40
N LYS A 106 -5.12 -0.71 -17.14
CA LYS A 106 -5.40 -0.47 -18.58
C LYS A 106 -4.15 -0.20 -19.43
N ARG A 107 -3.06 -0.96 -19.21
CA ARG A 107 -1.74 -0.80 -19.88
C ARG A 107 -0.94 0.46 -19.51
N LYS A 108 -1.25 1.18 -18.43
CA LYS A 108 -0.33 2.17 -17.85
C LYS A 108 0.94 1.44 -17.39
N LYS A 109 2.10 1.84 -17.93
CA LYS A 109 3.38 1.16 -17.63
C LYS A 109 4.01 1.65 -16.33
N ASP A 110 3.73 2.89 -15.95
CA ASP A 110 4.35 3.54 -14.80
C ASP A 110 3.34 3.61 -13.65
N PHE A 111 3.38 2.64 -12.75
CA PHE A 111 2.61 2.65 -11.51
C PHE A 111 3.49 2.19 -10.35
N SER A 112 3.20 2.69 -9.15
CA SER A 112 3.89 2.27 -7.94
C SER A 112 3.10 1.20 -7.20
N ARG A 113 3.79 0.22 -6.61
CA ARG A 113 3.24 -0.71 -5.63
C ARG A 113 3.46 -0.14 -4.24
N ILE A 114 2.36 0.15 -3.55
CA ILE A 114 2.34 0.80 -2.24
C ILE A 114 1.84 -0.21 -1.20
N LEU A 115 2.62 -0.39 -0.14
CA LEU A 115 2.26 -1.23 0.99
C LEU A 115 1.90 -0.36 2.20
N VAL A 116 0.72 -0.58 2.77
CA VAL A 116 0.29 0.08 4.01
C VAL A 116 0.48 -0.89 5.18
N LEU A 117 1.32 -0.46 6.12
CA LEU A 117 1.66 -1.19 7.35
C LEU A 117 1.14 -0.42 8.57
N SER A 118 0.96 -1.10 9.70
CA SER A 118 0.68 -0.43 10.97
C SER A 118 1.81 0.53 11.35
N ARG A 119 3.00 -0.02 11.63
CA ARG A 119 4.17 0.70 12.15
C ARG A 119 5.47 0.09 11.65
N LEU A 120 6.51 0.91 11.57
CA LEU A 120 7.89 0.50 11.27
C LEU A 120 8.75 0.47 12.54
N PRO A 121 9.81 -0.36 12.59
CA PRO A 121 10.77 -0.35 13.70
C PRO A 121 11.36 1.04 13.92
N THR A 122 11.66 1.45 15.15
CA THR A 122 12.31 2.76 15.41
C THR A 122 13.80 2.74 15.07
N SER A 123 14.45 1.58 15.19
CA SER A 123 15.87 1.40 14.82
C SER A 123 16.11 1.60 13.32
N SER A 124 17.03 2.51 12.99
CA SER A 124 17.44 2.80 11.60
C SER A 124 17.98 1.56 10.89
N LYS A 125 18.78 0.74 11.57
CA LYS A 125 19.32 -0.54 11.04
C LYS A 125 18.19 -1.49 10.65
N LEU A 126 17.18 -1.65 11.50
CA LEU A 126 16.04 -2.50 11.21
C LEU A 126 15.17 -1.93 10.10
N ARG A 127 14.97 -0.61 10.03
CA ARG A 127 14.24 0.04 8.92
C ARG A 127 14.90 -0.20 7.57
N GLU A 128 16.22 -0.07 7.47
CA GLU A 128 16.92 -0.35 6.21
C GLU A 128 16.85 -1.83 5.83
N GLU A 129 16.87 -2.76 6.80
CA GLU A 129 16.65 -4.17 6.49
C GLU A 129 15.22 -4.42 5.98
N VAL A 130 14.21 -3.84 6.61
CA VAL A 130 12.80 -3.89 6.16
C VAL A 130 12.70 -3.40 4.71
N LYS A 131 13.26 -2.22 4.42
CA LYS A 131 13.29 -1.64 3.07
C LYS A 131 13.93 -2.58 2.05
N ARG A 132 15.07 -3.18 2.39
CA ARG A 132 15.76 -4.13 1.51
C ARG A 132 14.91 -5.37 1.22
N ILE A 133 14.19 -5.90 2.21
CA ILE A 133 13.32 -7.08 2.04
C ILE A 133 12.13 -6.72 1.13
N LEU A 134 11.44 -5.63 1.43
CA LEU A 134 10.25 -5.21 0.69
C LEU A 134 10.56 -4.82 -0.76
N LYS A 135 11.70 -4.15 -1.01
CA LYS A 135 12.18 -3.89 -2.38
C LYS A 135 12.39 -5.16 -3.18
N LYS A 136 12.95 -6.21 -2.57
CA LYS A 136 13.12 -7.52 -3.22
C LYS A 136 11.78 -8.19 -3.56
N GLN A 137 10.71 -7.85 -2.85
CA GLN A 137 9.35 -8.29 -3.12
C GLN A 137 8.62 -7.42 -4.16
N GLY A 138 9.31 -6.43 -4.74
CA GLY A 138 8.75 -5.55 -5.76
C GLY A 138 7.96 -4.37 -5.22
N ILE A 139 7.99 -4.11 -3.91
CA ILE A 139 7.33 -2.93 -3.33
C ILE A 139 8.16 -1.69 -3.64
N ASP A 140 7.49 -0.65 -4.15
CA ASP A 140 8.11 0.62 -4.50
C ASP A 140 8.08 1.57 -3.30
N HIS A 141 6.96 1.58 -2.57
CA HIS A 141 6.74 2.49 -1.45
C HIS A 141 5.99 1.83 -0.29
N VAL A 142 6.21 2.36 0.90
CA VAL A 142 5.54 1.97 2.14
C VAL A 142 4.95 3.20 2.79
N LEU A 143 3.68 3.11 3.16
CA LEU A 143 2.99 4.10 3.97
C LEU A 143 2.65 3.45 5.32
N THR A 144 2.70 4.23 6.40
CA THR A 144 2.28 3.71 7.70
C THR A 144 0.97 4.33 8.14
N PHE A 145 0.22 3.55 8.86
CA PHE A 145 -0.99 3.95 9.55
C PHE A 145 -0.71 5.03 10.61
N ASP A 146 0.41 4.93 11.33
CA ASP A 146 0.90 6.04 12.17
C ASP A 146 0.95 7.34 11.35
N TYR A 147 1.49 7.30 10.13
CA TYR A 147 1.52 8.51 9.30
C TYR A 147 0.11 8.96 8.90
N ILE A 148 -0.72 8.03 8.40
CA ILE A 148 -2.08 8.32 7.91
C ILE A 148 -2.95 9.01 8.96
N LEU A 149 -2.88 8.58 10.24
CA LEU A 149 -3.74 9.14 11.29
C LEU A 149 -3.31 10.52 11.80
N TRP A 150 -2.08 10.95 11.52
CA TRP A 150 -1.55 12.25 11.93
C TRP A 150 -1.37 13.23 10.77
N ALA A 151 -1.66 12.81 9.53
CA ALA A 151 -1.41 13.55 8.30
C ALA A 151 -2.54 14.51 7.92
#